data_AF-A0A6G0YLH2-F1
#
_entry.id   AF-A0A6G0YLH2-F1
#
_cell.length_a   1.000
_cell.length_b   1.000
_cell.length_c   1.000
_cell.angle_alpha   90.00
_cell.angle_beta   90.00
_cell.angle_gamma   90.00
#
_symmetry.space_group_name_H-M   'P 1'
#
loop_
_entity.id
_entity.type
_entity.pdbx_description
1 polymer ?
#
loop_
_entity_poly.entity_id
_entity_poly.type
_entity_poly.pdbx_seq_one_letter_code
_entity_poly.pdbx_strand_id
1 'polypeptide(L)'
;MEIQIIMSEKGKELVFLGNFKYCFVRKRKDGYIKWVCTDKNCTASIVTTTDKTSLLQSTGEHNHLINSRQKIERHIFRENCKRKADDNISTRPIKIIRNELIKHNPMTDIRYSDIQSVRKAIYDKRRKMSHHSTKRCLN
;
A
#
# COMPACT_ATOMS: atom_id res chain seq x y z
N MET A 1 -8.59 16.41 9.28
CA MET A 1 -8.54 15.52 8.10
C MET A 1 -7.77 14.29 8.49
N GLU A 2 -8.34 13.10 8.34
CA GLU A 2 -7.67 11.84 8.70
C GLU A 2 -6.74 11.37 7.58
N ILE A 3 -5.56 10.90 7.99
CA ILE A 3 -4.52 10.35 7.12
C ILE A 3 -4.47 8.85 7.33
N GLN A 4 -4.53 8.08 6.26
CA GLN A 4 -4.33 6.63 6.31
C GLN A 4 -3.00 6.26 5.65
N ILE A 5 -2.18 5.49 6.36
CA ILE A 5 -0.87 5.05 5.88
C ILE A 5 -0.95 3.58 5.48
N ILE A 6 -0.46 3.27 4.28
CA ILE A 6 -0.35 1.92 3.74
C ILE A 6 1.05 1.71 3.16
N MET A 7 1.52 0.47 3.14
CA MET A 7 2.76 0.12 2.46
C MET A 7 2.50 -0.19 0.99
N SER A 8 3.28 0.40 0.09
CA SER A 8 3.28 0.07 -1.33
C SER A 8 3.86 -1.33 -1.59
N GLU A 9 3.64 -1.81 -2.81
CA GLU A 9 4.19 -3.09 -3.27
C GLU A 9 5.71 -3.21 -3.13
N LYS A 10 6.42 -2.08 -3.18
CA LYS A 10 7.89 -1.99 -3.10
C LYS A 10 8.39 -1.74 -1.68
N GLY A 11 7.52 -1.79 -0.67
CA GLY A 11 7.87 -1.54 0.72
C GLY A 11 8.08 -0.06 1.08
N LYS A 12 7.63 0.86 0.22
CA LYS A 12 7.61 2.30 0.53
C LYS A 12 6.27 2.72 1.09
N GLU A 13 6.24 3.63 2.05
CA GLU A 13 5.01 4.16 2.61
C GLU A 13 4.22 5.00 1.59
N LEU A 14 2.90 4.88 1.68
CA LEU A 14 1.91 5.63 0.94
C LEU A 14 0.94 6.26 1.92
N VAL A 15 0.52 7.47 1.59
CA VAL A 15 -0.50 8.21 2.34
C VAL A 15 -1.75 8.34 1.49
N PHE A 16 -2.91 8.06 2.09
CA PHE A 16 -4.20 8.43 1.55
C PHE A 16 -4.78 9.60 2.34
N LEU A 17 -5.19 10.63 1.61
CA LEU A 17 -5.85 11.82 2.12
C LEU A 17 -6.95 12.20 1.13
N GLY A 18 -8.21 12.20 1.55
CA GLY A 18 -9.34 12.56 0.68
C GLY A 18 -9.41 11.72 -0.60
N ASN A 19 -9.10 10.42 -0.51
CA ASN A 19 -9.02 9.47 -1.63
C ASN A 19 -7.94 9.78 -2.70
N PHE A 20 -7.09 10.77 -2.47
CA PHE A 20 -5.85 10.95 -3.21
C PHE A 20 -4.74 10.11 -2.59
N LYS A 21 -3.82 9.64 -3.42
CA LYS A 21 -2.74 8.74 -3.03
C LYS A 21 -1.41 9.44 -3.23
N TYR A 22 -0.61 9.49 -2.17
CA TYR A 22 0.68 10.15 -2.12
C TYR A 22 1.79 9.16 -1.78
N CYS A 23 3.00 9.38 -2.32
CA CYS A 23 4.19 8.61 -2.00
C CYS A 23 5.22 9.46 -1.24
N PHE A 24 5.95 8.79 -0.35
CA PHE A 24 7.03 9.42 0.39
C PHE A 24 8.12 9.94 -0.56
N VAL A 25 8.56 11.18 -0.36
CA VAL A 25 9.69 11.77 -1.07
C VAL A 25 10.89 11.94 -0.16
N ARG A 26 10.74 12.74 0.90
CA ARG A 26 11.83 13.07 1.81
C ARG A 26 11.33 13.60 3.14
N LYS A 27 12.17 13.45 4.16
CA LYS A 27 12.09 14.23 5.40
C LYS A 27 12.74 15.60 5.15
N ARG A 28 12.05 16.67 5.56
CA ARG A 28 12.54 18.05 5.51
C ARG A 28 13.47 18.32 6.69
N LYS A 29 14.23 19.43 6.63
CA LYS A 29 15.17 19.83 7.70
C LYS A 29 14.46 20.15 9.03
N ASP A 30 13.23 20.63 8.95
CA ASP A 30 12.33 20.89 10.08
C ASP A 30 11.74 19.61 10.70
N GLY A 31 12.05 18.43 10.16
CA GLY A 31 11.59 17.14 10.66
C GLY A 31 10.31 16.62 9.99
N TYR A 32 9.57 17.49 9.29
CA TYR A 32 8.31 17.12 8.65
C TYR A 32 8.52 16.27 7.40
N ILE A 33 7.48 15.54 6.99
CA ILE A 33 7.57 14.58 5.89
C ILE A 33 6.84 15.15 4.68
N LYS A 34 7.55 15.23 3.54
CA LYS A 34 6.96 15.63 2.25
C LYS A 34 6.53 14.41 1.45
N TRP A 35 5.29 14.46 0.96
CA TRP A 35 4.69 13.47 0.08
C TRP A 35 4.23 14.13 -1.22
N VAL A 36 4.28 13.40 -2.33
CA VAL A 36 3.80 13.88 -3.64
C VAL A 36 2.74 12.94 -4.18
N CYS A 37 1.82 13.48 -4.98
CA CYS A 37 0.80 12.67 -5.61
C CYS A 37 1.45 11.57 -6.47
N THR A 38 0.81 10.41 -6.48
CA THR A 38 1.30 9.25 -7.23
C THR A 38 0.91 9.25 -8.71
N ASP A 39 -0.01 10.11 -9.10
CA ASP A 39 -0.32 10.32 -10.51
C ASP A 39 0.85 11.05 -11.19
N LYS A 40 1.32 10.52 -12.32
CA LYS A 40 2.53 10.99 -12.99
C LYS A 40 2.41 12.42 -13.52
N ASN A 41 1.19 12.84 -13.85
CA ASN A 41 0.93 14.15 -14.42
C ASN A 41 0.50 15.15 -13.35
N CYS A 42 0.46 14.74 -12.08
CA CYS A 42 0.03 15.56 -10.97
C CYS A 42 1.21 16.05 -10.14
N THR A 43 1.23 17.35 -9.85
CA THR A 43 2.27 17.99 -9.04
C THR A 43 1.83 18.27 -7.60
N ALA A 44 0.57 17.92 -7.25
CA ALA A 44 0.03 18.10 -5.92
C ALA A 44 0.89 17.37 -4.87
N SER A 45 1.10 18.03 -3.73
CA SER A 45 1.95 17.53 -2.66
C SER A 45 1.42 17.93 -1.30
N ILE A 46 1.77 17.14 -0.29
CA ILE A 46 1.37 17.39 1.09
C ILE A 46 2.57 17.28 2.02
N VAL A 47 2.47 17.96 3.15
CA VAL A 47 3.42 17.86 4.25
C VAL A 47 2.68 17.38 5.49
N THR A 48 3.20 16.33 6.11
CA THR A 48 2.65 15.77 7.35
C THR A 48 3.64 15.93 8.50
N THR A 49 3.13 15.81 9.71
CA THR A 49 3.93 15.65 10.91
C THR A 49 4.81 14.39 10.84
N THR A 50 5.85 14.34 11.68
CA THR A 50 6.83 13.22 11.73
C THR A 50 6.18 11.90 12.13
N ASP A 51 5.17 11.96 13.00
CA ASP A 51 4.33 10.84 13.43
C ASP A 51 3.26 10.46 12.38
N LYS A 52 3.16 11.23 11.28
CA LYS A 52 2.29 10.95 10.11
C LYS A 52 0.80 10.92 10.44
N THR A 53 0.40 11.50 11.56
CA THR A 53 -1.00 11.55 12.02
C THR A 53 -1.75 12.75 11.44
N SER A 54 -1.03 13.87 11.22
CA SER A 54 -1.64 15.16 10.94
C SER A 54 -1.11 15.80 9.67
N LEU A 55 -2.03 16.42 8.92
CA LEU A 55 -1.72 17.24 7.74
C LEU A 55 -1.32 18.64 8.19
N LEU A 56 -0.15 19.11 7.76
CA LEU A 56 0.33 20.46 8.03
C LEU A 56 0.11 21.40 6.86
N GLN A 57 0.33 20.90 5.64
CA GLN A 57 0.25 21.72 4.43
C GLN A 57 -0.20 20.86 3.25
N SER A 58 -1.04 21.44 2.40
CA SER A 58 -1.32 20.96 1.05
C SER A 58 -0.84 22.00 0.04
N THR A 59 -0.32 21.56 -1.11
CA THR A 59 0.22 22.47 -2.14
C THR A 59 -0.05 21.90 -3.52
N GLY A 60 -0.54 22.75 -4.41
CA GLY A 60 -0.93 22.39 -5.77
C GLY A 60 -2.33 21.78 -5.81
N GLU A 61 -2.94 21.84 -6.99
CA GLU A 61 -4.25 21.27 -7.26
C GLU A 61 -4.12 19.93 -7.98
N HIS A 62 -5.07 19.04 -7.72
CA HIS A 62 -5.15 17.78 -8.45
C HIS A 62 -5.78 18.02 -9.83
N ASN A 63 -5.09 17.59 -10.87
CA ASN A 63 -5.58 17.58 -12.25
C ASN A 63 -6.15 16.22 -12.68
N HIS A 64 -6.49 15.38 -11.70
CA HIS A 64 -7.06 14.06 -11.93
C HIS A 64 -8.13 13.77 -10.88
N LEU A 65 -9.02 12.84 -11.20
CA LEU A 65 -10.08 12.44 -10.30
C LEU A 65 -9.51 11.71 -9.06
N ILE A 66 -10.25 11.82 -7.97
CA ILE A 66 -10.02 11.02 -6.77
C ILE A 66 -10.09 9.52 -7.10
N ASN A 67 -9.37 8.70 -6.34
CA ASN A 67 -9.53 7.26 -6.49
C ASN A 67 -10.90 6.83 -5.93
N SER A 68 -11.55 5.90 -6.61
CA SER A 68 -12.77 5.31 -6.04
C SER A 68 -12.43 4.58 -4.74
N ARG A 69 -13.32 4.65 -3.76
CA ARG A 69 -13.16 3.95 -2.48
C ARG A 69 -12.87 2.46 -2.70
N GLN A 70 -13.60 1.82 -3.61
CA GLN A 70 -13.40 0.42 -3.99
C GLN A 70 -11.96 0.14 -4.44
N LYS A 71 -11.35 1.03 -5.23
CA LYS A 71 -9.97 0.86 -5.71
C LYS A 71 -8.96 0.97 -4.56
N ILE A 72 -9.20 1.86 -3.59
CA ILE A 72 -8.36 2.02 -2.40
C ILE A 72 -8.46 0.76 -1.52
N GLU A 73 -9.68 0.30 -1.24
CA GLU A 73 -9.91 -0.87 -0.39
C GLU A 73 -9.34 -2.15 -1.02
N ARG A 74 -9.51 -2.37 -2.33
CA ARG A 74 -8.86 -3.49 -3.03
C ARG A 74 -7.33 -3.43 -2.94
N HIS A 75 -6.76 -2.24 -3.00
CA HIS A 75 -5.32 -2.04 -2.83
C HIS A 75 -4.88 -2.38 -1.40
N ILE A 76 -5.60 -1.90 -0.39
CA ILE A 76 -5.37 -2.22 1.04
C ILE A 76 -5.43 -3.74 1.26
N PHE A 77 -6.49 -4.38 0.78
CA PHE A 77 -6.70 -5.82 0.88
C PHE A 77 -5.52 -6.60 0.30
N ARG A 78 -5.08 -6.23 -0.90
CA ARG A 78 -3.96 -6.90 -1.58
C ARG A 78 -2.65 -6.74 -0.82
N GLU A 79 -2.33 -5.53 -0.34
CA GLU A 79 -1.08 -5.29 0.38
C GLU A 79 -1.07 -5.96 1.75
N ASN A 80 -2.20 -6.01 2.45
CA ASN A 80 -2.35 -6.76 3.71
C ASN A 80 -2.12 -8.26 3.50
N CYS A 81 -2.72 -8.85 2.47
CA CYS A 81 -2.51 -10.26 2.12
C CYS A 81 -1.04 -10.57 1.83
N LYS A 82 -0.36 -9.70 1.07
CA LYS A 82 1.06 -9.87 0.75
C LYS A 82 1.95 -9.77 1.99
N ARG A 83 1.67 -8.83 2.89
CA ARG A 83 2.41 -8.68 4.14
C ARG A 83 2.32 -9.92 5.01
N LYS A 84 1.11 -10.48 5.19
CA LYS A 84 0.92 -11.72 5.97
C LYS A 84 1.58 -12.93 5.34
N ALA A 85 1.71 -12.94 4.01
CA ALA A 85 2.42 -14.00 3.32
C ALA A 85 3.93 -13.97 3.52
N ASP A 86 4.49 -12.78 3.83
CA ASP A 86 5.87 -12.59 4.29
C ASP A 86 6.05 -13.18 5.70
N ASP A 87 5.16 -12.81 6.63
CA ASP A 87 5.20 -13.24 8.02
C ASP A 87 5.11 -14.78 8.17
N ASN A 88 4.34 -15.44 7.28
CA ASN A 88 4.07 -16.88 7.35
C ASN A 88 4.14 -17.55 5.96
N ILE A 89 5.36 -17.88 5.53
CA ILE A 89 5.62 -18.47 4.20
C ILE A 89 4.95 -19.84 3.98
N SER A 90 4.80 -20.64 5.04
CA SER A 90 4.24 -22.00 5.00
C SER A 90 2.72 -22.03 4.89
N THR A 91 2.04 -20.95 5.27
CA THR A 91 0.56 -20.91 5.26
C THR A 91 0.05 -20.93 3.82
N ARG A 92 -0.96 -21.75 3.51
CA ARG A 92 -1.58 -21.75 2.17
C ARG A 92 -2.15 -20.36 1.83
N PRO A 93 -1.88 -19.79 0.64
CA PRO A 93 -2.34 -18.46 0.27
C PRO A 93 -3.86 -18.26 0.40
N ILE A 94 -4.65 -19.30 0.11
CA ILE A 94 -6.11 -19.24 0.25
C ILE A 94 -6.57 -18.98 1.70
N LYS A 95 -5.84 -19.49 2.70
CA LYS A 95 -6.15 -19.27 4.12
C LYS A 95 -5.88 -17.81 4.51
N ILE A 96 -4.81 -17.22 3.99
CA ILE A 96 -4.49 -15.80 4.17
C ILE A 96 -5.59 -14.94 3.55
N ILE A 97 -5.93 -15.20 2.28
CA ILE A 97 -6.96 -14.46 1.54
C ILE A 97 -8.31 -14.54 2.25
N ARG A 98 -8.76 -15.73 2.64
CA ARG A 98 -10.05 -15.89 3.37
C ARG A 98 -10.06 -15.12 4.68
N ASN A 99 -8.99 -15.21 5.48
CA ASN A 99 -8.93 -14.50 6.75
C ASN A 99 -8.95 -12.98 6.57
N GLU A 100 -8.31 -12.45 5.52
CA GLU A 100 -8.38 -11.03 5.21
C GLU A 100 -9.74 -10.60 4.66
N LEU A 101 -10.41 -11.45 3.86
CA LEU A 101 -11.76 -11.17 3.36
C LEU A 101 -12.77 -11.04 4.49
N ILE A 102 -12.67 -11.89 5.53
CA ILE A 102 -13.55 -11.82 6.71
C ILE A 102 -13.35 -10.51 7.48
N LYS A 103 -12.12 -9.98 7.51
CA LYS A 103 -11.80 -8.70 8.16
C LYS A 103 -12.14 -7.49 7.30
N HIS A 104 -12.43 -7.71 6.02
CA HIS A 104 -12.68 -6.65 5.07
C HIS A 104 -14.08 -6.07 5.24
N ASN A 105 -14.25 -4.79 4.92
CA ASN A 105 -15.56 -4.14 4.97
C ASN A 105 -16.49 -4.73 3.88
N PRO A 106 -17.71 -5.20 4.21
CA PRO A 106 -18.65 -5.78 3.25
C PRO A 106 -19.10 -4.84 2.12
N MET A 107 -18.87 -3.52 2.24
CA MET A 107 -19.27 -2.52 1.24
C MET A 107 -18.45 -2.55 -0.07
N THR A 108 -17.53 -3.48 -0.21
CA THR A 108 -16.59 -3.54 -1.34
C THR A 108 -16.80 -4.81 -2.14
N ASP A 109 -17.22 -4.64 -3.38
CA ASP A 109 -17.28 -5.73 -4.35
C ASP A 109 -15.85 -6.19 -4.69
N ILE A 110 -15.43 -7.31 -4.09
CA ILE A 110 -14.18 -7.99 -4.42
C ILE A 110 -14.51 -9.07 -5.44
N ARG A 111 -13.98 -8.90 -6.65
CA ARG A 111 -14.24 -9.83 -7.75
C ARG A 111 -13.32 -11.03 -7.64
N TYR A 112 -13.71 -12.13 -8.28
CA TYR A 112 -12.87 -13.32 -8.37
C TYR A 112 -11.49 -13.03 -9.01
N SER A 113 -11.43 -12.13 -10.00
CA SER A 113 -10.17 -11.68 -10.61
C SER A 113 -9.23 -10.98 -9.62
N ASP A 114 -9.78 -10.24 -8.64
CA ASP A 114 -8.99 -9.63 -7.56
C ASP A 114 -8.35 -10.72 -6.70
N ILE A 115 -9.10 -11.76 -6.34
CA ILE A 115 -8.62 -12.93 -5.58
C ILE A 115 -7.47 -13.63 -6.34
N GLN A 116 -7.63 -13.83 -7.65
CA GLN A 116 -6.57 -14.41 -8.49
C GLN A 116 -5.31 -13.55 -8.50
N SER A 117 -5.46 -12.23 -8.65
CA SER A 117 -4.35 -11.27 -8.63
C SER A 117 -3.61 -11.28 -7.29
N VAL A 118 -4.35 -11.30 -6.17
CA VAL A 118 -3.77 -11.40 -4.82
C VAL A 118 -3.01 -12.71 -4.65
N ARG A 119 -3.60 -13.83 -5.06
CA ARG A 119 -2.96 -15.16 -4.98
C ARG A 119 -1.66 -15.19 -5.76
N LYS A 120 -1.64 -14.64 -6.99
CA LYS A 120 -0.42 -14.51 -7.80
C LYS A 120 0.63 -13.66 -7.08
N ALA A 121 0.25 -12.50 -6.56
CA ALA A 121 1.16 -11.60 -5.86
C ALA A 121 1.80 -12.24 -4.61
N ILE A 122 1.05 -13.06 -3.87
CA ILE A 122 1.58 -13.85 -2.75
C ILE A 122 2.67 -14.81 -3.23
N TYR A 123 2.41 -15.59 -4.28
CA TYR A 123 3.41 -16.53 -4.81
C TYR A 123 4.65 -15.81 -5.36
N ASP A 124 4.46 -14.72 -6.10
CA ASP A 124 5.56 -13.90 -6.62
C ASP A 124 6.46 -13.37 -5.49
N LYS A 125 5.84 -12.94 -4.39
CA LYS A 125 6.57 -12.46 -3.20
C LYS A 125 7.35 -13.60 -2.53
N ARG A 126 6.73 -14.76 -2.32
CA ARG A 126 7.40 -15.94 -1.72
C ARG A 126 8.58 -16.43 -2.54
N ARG A 127 8.43 -16.48 -3.87
CA ARG A 127 9.52 -16.87 -4.79
C ARG A 127 10.73 -15.94 -4.66
N LYS A 128 10.50 -14.63 -4.55
CA LYS A 128 11.58 -13.65 -4.34
C LYS A 128 12.34 -13.88 -3.03
N MET A 129 11.64 -14.26 -1.96
CA MET A 129 12.29 -14.60 -0.69
C MET A 129 13.15 -15.87 -0.81
N SER A 130 12.59 -16.94 -1.39
CA SER A 130 13.32 -18.20 -1.58
C SER A 130 14.61 -18.01 -2.38
N HIS A 131 14.55 -17.26 -3.50
CA HIS A 131 15.75 -16.96 -4.30
C HIS A 131 16.78 -16.08 -3.58
N HIS A 132 16.36 -15.21 -2.65
CA HIS A 132 17.28 -14.40 -1.87
C HIS A 132 17.98 -15.21 -0.76
N SER A 133 17.28 -16.19 -0.17
CA SER A 133 17.86 -17.11 0.82
C SER A 133 18.91 -18.03 0.21
N THR A 134 18.69 -18.58 -0.99
CA THR A 134 19.66 -19.46 -1.66
C THR A 134 20.97 -18.76 -2.01
N LYS A 135 20.94 -17.44 -2.27
CA LYS A 135 22.15 -16.66 -2.56
C LYS A 135 23.00 -16.34 -1.32
N ARG A 136 22.42 -16.36 -0.11
CA ARG A 136 23.18 -16.12 1.13
C ARG A 136 23.97 -17.34 1.60
N CYS A 137 23.56 -18.56 1.23
CA CYS A 137 24.26 -19.78 1.63
C CYS A 137 25.45 -20.14 0.72
N LEU A 138 25.74 -19.32 -0.30
CA LEU A 138 26.82 -19.54 -1.27
C LEU A 138 28.02 -18.59 -1.10
N ASN A 139 28.05 -17.80 -0.01
CA ASN A 139 29.18 -16.97 0.37
C ASN A 139 29.64 -17.31 1.79
#